data_AF-A0A9E0GGK4-F1
#
_entry.id   AF-A0A9E0GGK4-F1
#
_cell.length_a   1.000
_cell.length_b   1.000
_cell.length_c   1.000
_cell.angle_alpha   90.00
_cell.angle_beta   90.00
_cell.angle_gamma   90.00
#
_symmetry.space_group_name_H-M   'P 1'
#
loop_
_entity.id
_entity.type
_entity.pdbx_description
1 polymer ?
#
loop_
_entity_poly.entity_id
_entity_poly.type
_entity_poly.pdbx_seq_one_letter_code
_entity_poly.pdbx_strand_id
1 'polypeptide(L)' 'MKYFYIVTNRFKDPDGVNTRKIAHFLRSKGAECVCQIEQEQAFNKTGSYSDVRLVPDNTECVIV' A
#
# COMPACT_ATOMS: atom_id res chain seq x y z
N MET A 1 7.57 -11.06 -12.83
CA MET A 1 8.24 -10.08 -11.95
C MET A 1 7.24 -9.74 -10.88
N LYS A 2 7.54 -9.95 -9.60
CA LYS A 2 6.53 -9.85 -8.53
C LYS A 2 6.04 -8.42 -8.37
N TYR A 3 4.72 -8.21 -8.40
CA TYR A 3 4.12 -6.90 -8.20
C TYR A 3 3.33 -6.86 -6.88
N PHE A 4 3.72 -5.95 -5.99
CA PHE A 4 3.12 -5.79 -4.67
C PHE A 4 2.33 -4.48 -4.57
N TYR A 5 1.16 -4.55 -3.95
CA TYR A 5 0.38 -3.37 -3.59
C TYR A 5 0.41 -3.19 -2.07
N ILE A 6 1.01 -2.09 -1.60
CA ILE A 6 1.17 -1.81 -0.18
C ILE A 6 0.13 -0.77 0.21
N VAL A 7 -0.81 -1.15 1.06
CA VAL A 7 -1.76 -0.25 1.69
C VAL A 7 -1.25 0.07 3.08
N THR A 8 -1.28 1.33 3.49
CA THR A 8 -0.90 1.70 4.85
C THR A 8 -1.82 2.78 5.40
N ASN A 9 -2.30 2.56 6.62
CA ASN A 9 -3.04 3.56 7.36
C ASN A 9 -2.08 4.64 7.89
N ARG A 10 -2.30 5.90 7.51
CA ARG A 10 -1.49 7.03 7.98
C ARG A 10 -1.48 7.20 9.49
N PHE A 11 -2.50 6.79 10.24
CA PHE A 11 -2.44 6.82 11.72
C PHE A 11 -1.39 5.87 12.29
N LYS A 12 -1.12 4.76 11.60
CA LYS A 12 -0.15 3.75 12.03
C LYS A 12 1.25 4.01 11.50
N ASP A 13 1.36 4.71 10.37
CA ASP A 13 2.63 5.15 9.79
C ASP A 13 2.50 6.59 9.25
N PRO A 14 2.48 7.61 10.13
CA PRO A 14 2.17 9.01 9.77
C PRO A 14 3.07 9.57 8.68
N ASP A 15 4.32 9.15 8.73
CA ASP A 15 5.38 9.59 7.84
C ASP A 15 5.69 8.56 6.75
N GLY A 16 5.00 7.42 6.70
CA GLY A 16 5.25 6.34 5.73
C GLY A 16 6.64 5.70 5.84
N VAL A 17 7.27 5.76 7.02
CA VAL A 17 8.65 5.29 7.22
C VAL A 17 8.72 3.77 7.07
N ASN A 18 7.75 3.05 7.62
CA ASN A 18 7.70 1.59 7.52
C ASN A 18 7.29 1.17 6.11
N THR A 19 6.30 1.84 5.51
CA THR A 19 5.90 1.62 4.11
C THR A 19 7.10 1.74 3.18
N ARG A 20 7.93 2.78 3.34
CA ARG A 20 9.14 2.98 2.52
C ARG A 20 10.20 1.91 2.76
N LYS A 21 10.41 1.46 4.00
CA LYS A 21 11.35 0.37 4.31
C LYS A 21 10.93 -0.93 3.63
N ILE A 22 9.64 -1.27 3.67
CA ILE A 22 9.08 -2.45 3.01
C ILE A 22 9.23 -2.33 1.50
N ALA A 23 8.83 -1.19 0.91
CA ALA A 23 8.95 -0.95 -0.52
C ALA A 23 10.40 -1.03 -1.00
N HIS A 24 11.35 -0.45 -0.25
CA HIS A 24 12.77 -0.53 -0.56
C HIS A 24 13.28 -1.97 -0.50
N PHE A 25 12.91 -2.72 0.53
CA PHE A 25 13.28 -4.13 0.66
C PHE A 25 12.77 -4.95 -0.53
N LEU A 26 11.48 -4.84 -0.89
CA LEU A 26 10.90 -5.57 -2.03
C LEU A 26 11.61 -5.23 -3.34
N ARG A 27 11.87 -3.95 -3.59
CA ARG A 27 12.62 -3.49 -4.77
C ARG A 27 14.04 -4.03 -4.81
N SER A 28 14.72 -4.08 -3.66
CA SER A 28 16.06 -4.70 -3.57
C SER A 28 16.07 -6.21 -3.88
N LYS A 29 14.91 -6.87 -3.86
CA LYS A 29 14.73 -8.28 -4.25
C LYS A 29 14.25 -8.45 -5.69
N GLY A 30 14.20 -7.37 -6.48
CA GLY A 30 13.77 -7.39 -7.89
C GLY A 30 12.25 -7.43 -8.06
N ALA A 31 11.49 -7.03 -7.05
CA ALA A 31 10.04 -6.87 -7.15
C ALA A 31 9.65 -5.42 -7.44
N GLU A 32 8.49 -5.23 -8.05
CA GLU A 32 7.85 -3.93 -8.19
C GLU A 32 6.82 -3.72 -7.10
N CYS A 33 6.59 -2.46 -6.72
CA CYS A 33 5.55 -2.15 -5.76
C CYS A 33 5.01 -0.71 -5.86
N VAL A 34 3.71 -0.57 -5.60
CA VAL A 34 3.00 0.70 -5.42
C VAL A 34 2.51 0.82 -3.98
N CYS A 35 2.54 2.04 -3.44
CA CYS A 35 2.12 2.33 -2.08
C CYS A 35 0.91 3.27 -2.09
N GLN A 36 -0.16 2.86 -1.42
CA GLN A 36 -1.30 3.70 -1.10
C GLN A 36 -1.25 4.04 0.39
N ILE A 37 -1.10 5.32 0.70
CA ILE A 37 -1.21 5.82 2.08
C ILE A 37 -2.61 6.37 2.26
N GLU A 38 -3.38 5.72 3.11
CA GLU A 38 -4.77 6.05 3.34
C GLU A 38 -4.94 7.11 4.42
N GLN A 39 -5.90 7.99 4.16
CA GLN A 39 -6.29 9.07 5.06
C GLN A 39 -7.69 8.81 5.62
N GLU A 40 -7.96 9.31 6.81
CA GLU A 40 -9.25 9.17 7.53
C GLU A 40 -10.46 9.58 6.69
N GLN A 41 -10.29 10.59 5.82
CA GLN A 41 -11.35 11.10 4.95
C GLN A 41 -11.84 10.06 3.92
N ALA A 42 -10.99 9.11 3.52
CA ALA A 42 -11.40 8.01 2.65
C ALA A 42 -12.31 7.02 3.41
N PHE A 43 -11.90 6.60 4.61
CA PHE A 43 -12.68 5.70 5.46
C PHE A 43 -14.05 6.29 5.85
N ASN A 44 -14.07 7.56 6.25
CA ASN A 44 -15.32 8.23 6.65
C ASN A 44 -16.34 8.37 5.51
N LYS A 45 -15.89 8.30 4.24
CA LYS A 45 -16.78 8.38 3.07
C LYS A 45 -17.25 7.02 2.57
N THR A 46 -16.44 5.98 2.69
CA THR A 46 -16.71 4.67 2.05
C THR A 46 -16.98 3.56 3.06
N GLY A 47 -16.70 3.76 4.35
CA GLY A 47 -16.72 2.72 5.38
C GLY A 47 -15.60 1.67 5.22
N SER A 48 -14.71 1.85 4.24
CA SER A 48 -13.57 0.98 3.98
C SER A 48 -12.30 1.82 3.93
N TYR A 49 -11.25 1.28 4.53
CA TYR A 49 -9.92 1.85 4.43
C TYR A 49 -9.43 1.67 2.97
N SER A 50 -9.53 0.44 2.46
CA SER A 50 -9.08 0.05 1.12
C SER A 50 -10.16 0.12 0.04
N ASP A 51 -9.84 0.83 -1.06
CA ASP A 51 -10.61 0.80 -2.30
C ASP A 51 -9.98 -0.21 -3.26
N VAL A 52 -10.61 -1.37 -3.40
CA VAL A 52 -10.13 -2.49 -4.23
C VAL A 52 -9.94 -2.08 -5.69
N ARG A 53 -10.65 -1.04 -6.17
CA ARG A 53 -10.50 -0.52 -7.54
C ARG A 53 -9.15 0.15 -7.80
N LEU A 54 -8.40 0.46 -6.74
CA LEU A 54 -7.06 1.05 -6.84
C LEU A 54 -5.96 0.00 -6.92
N VAL A 55 -6.28 -1.29 -6.72
CA VAL A 55 -5.33 -2.40 -6.83
C VAL A 55 -5.14 -2.74 -8.32
N PRO A 56 -3.92 -2.62 -8.88
CA PRO A 56 -3.67 -2.97 -10.27
C PRO A 56 -3.92 -4.46 -10.56
N ASP A 57 -4.44 -4.79 -11.75
CA ASP A 57 -4.75 -6.17 -12.15
C ASP A 57 -3.54 -7.12 -12.12
N ASN A 58 -2.33 -6.59 -12.29
CA ASN A 58 -1.09 -7.36 -12.24
C ASN A 58 -0.57 -7.57 -10.80
N THR A 59 -1.32 -7.18 -9.77
CA THR A 59 -0.94 -7.35 -8.37
C THR A 59 -0.93 -8.83 -7.99
N GLU A 60 0.22 -9.33 -7.56
CA GLU A 60 0.37 -10.71 -7.08
C GLU A 60 0.11 -10.81 -5.56
N CYS A 61 0.30 -9.72 -4.81
CA CYS A 61 0.13 -9.70 -3.36
C CYS A 61 -0.19 -8.29 -2.83
N VAL A 62 -1.11 -8.22 -1.86
CA VAL A 62 -1.42 -7.02 -1.09
C VAL A 62 -0.82 -7.12 0.30
N ILE A 63 -0.15 -6.04 0.74
CA ILE A 63 0.42 -5.90 2.09
C ILE A 63 -0.36 -4.77 2.78
N VAL A 64 -0.89 -5.04 3.98
CA VAL A 64 -1.73 -4.11 4.79
C VAL A 64 -1.11 -3.83 6.16
#